data_AF-A0A7S3L169-F1
#
_entry.id   AF-A0A7S3L169-F1
#
_cell.length_a   1.000
_cell.length_b   1.000
_cell.length_c   1.000
_cell.angle_alpha   90.00
_cell.angle_beta   90.00
_cell.angle_gamma   90.00
#
_symmetry.space_group_name_H-M   'P 1'
#
loop_
_entity.id
_entity.type
_entity.pdbx_description
1 polymer ?
#
loop_
_entity_poly.entity_id
_entity_poly.type
_entity_poly.pdbx_seq_one_letter_code
_entity_poly.pdbx_strand_id
1 'polypeptide(L)'
;MDILLKAYIWAIKLSWNYDLLPSFIFFSIGWIMLASLEQVNGHPSRWHRSPLYTDFLRRLIWDTSAKEKVESGENAEAIQRYDEQIKQKQEDRKKKRKLEQAEQLKIQKEVEARMKEAEKAETSGFDKTEGFFGLNLRPLKPILYPYQKMMRGYIQTGRMAKNIVLWYESYYAFWLTTIAFVLSTVSYFIPWSFVLTWSFRVIVIVGLGPWMKIVDMVCFRADPNLSVEEQEEAFAQHIQARYEETLQSTDFYQIRSERANKLNDMRQFMFGMHLLRVPMLHTDIVFDVPTPASSAEPVFSAASAVPVKHRKFGQFLEGDMIPKREVELQAEKAHTVDPSMIMGERMFSQAHRAAGAAVGTAVGMPTKLAGNVAGVFRRVGRKALKMD
;
A
#
# COMPACT_ATOMS: atom_id res chain seq x y z
N MET A 1 -3.39 -39.74 -14.33
CA MET A 1 -1.93 -39.85 -14.09
C MET A 1 -1.11 -38.96 -15.04
N ASP A 2 -1.61 -38.69 -16.25
CA ASP A 2 -0.87 -37.99 -17.31
C ASP A 2 -0.37 -36.59 -16.96
N ILE A 3 -1.11 -35.84 -16.12
CA ILE A 3 -0.71 -34.48 -15.71
C ILE A 3 0.54 -34.51 -14.83
N LEU A 4 0.64 -35.47 -13.89
CA LEU A 4 1.78 -35.59 -12.98
C LEU A 4 3.04 -36.02 -13.74
N LEU A 5 2.91 -36.95 -14.70
CA LEU A 5 4.03 -37.36 -15.54
C LEU A 5 4.54 -36.20 -16.41
N LYS A 6 3.64 -35.43 -17.01
CA LYS A 6 4.01 -34.22 -17.76
C LYS A 6 4.73 -33.22 -16.85
N ALA A 7 4.18 -32.93 -15.68
CA ALA A 7 4.80 -32.02 -14.71
C ALA A 7 6.21 -32.49 -14.29
N TYR A 8 6.40 -33.79 -14.06
CA TYR A 8 7.69 -34.38 -13.73
C TYR A 8 8.72 -34.24 -14.87
N ILE A 9 8.33 -34.55 -16.11
CA ILE A 9 9.20 -34.38 -17.28
C ILE A 9 9.60 -32.91 -17.45
N TRP A 10 8.65 -31.99 -17.27
CA TRP A 10 8.92 -30.55 -17.29
C TRP A 10 9.89 -30.14 -16.18
N ALA A 11 9.73 -30.66 -14.96
CA ALA A 11 10.63 -30.38 -13.84
C ALA A 11 12.06 -30.85 -14.12
N ILE A 12 12.25 -32.03 -14.72
CA ILE A 12 13.58 -32.52 -15.14
C ILE A 12 14.18 -31.61 -16.23
N LYS A 13 13.40 -31.26 -17.25
CA LYS A 13 13.89 -30.36 -18.31
C LYS A 13 14.29 -28.98 -17.77
N LEU A 14 13.55 -28.49 -16.77
CA LEU A 14 13.81 -27.22 -16.12
C LEU A 14 15.07 -27.25 -15.25
N SER A 15 15.31 -28.35 -14.53
CA SER A 15 16.52 -28.48 -13.69
C SER A 15 17.80 -28.55 -14.51
N TRP A 16 17.72 -29.02 -15.76
CA TRP A 16 18.86 -29.09 -16.66
C TRP A 16 19.10 -27.78 -17.43
N ASN A 17 18.08 -26.92 -17.58
CA ASN A 17 18.17 -25.68 -18.36
C ASN A 17 17.61 -24.49 -17.57
N TYR A 18 18.46 -23.88 -16.74
CA TYR A 18 18.11 -22.68 -15.97
C TYR A 18 17.70 -21.48 -16.86
N ASP A 19 18.13 -21.47 -18.11
CA ASP A 19 17.70 -20.48 -19.11
C ASP A 19 16.19 -20.44 -19.32
N LEU A 20 15.50 -21.57 -19.14
CA LEU A 20 14.06 -21.67 -19.37
C LEU A 20 13.23 -21.22 -18.16
N LEU A 21 13.86 -20.98 -17.00
CA LEU A 21 13.15 -20.76 -15.74
C LEU A 21 12.22 -19.54 -15.77
N PRO A 22 12.65 -18.35 -16.23
CA PRO A 22 11.74 -17.20 -16.30
C PRO A 22 10.58 -17.41 -17.28
N SER A 23 10.85 -18.00 -18.45
CA SER A 23 9.80 -18.35 -19.41
C SER A 23 8.75 -19.29 -18.82
N PHE A 24 9.19 -20.27 -18.03
CA PHE A 24 8.34 -21.23 -17.35
C PHE A 24 7.52 -20.60 -16.22
N ILE A 25 8.09 -19.68 -15.44
CA ILE A 25 7.35 -18.96 -14.39
C ILE A 25 6.19 -18.18 -15.01
N PHE A 26 6.44 -17.37 -16.04
CA PHE A 26 5.38 -16.61 -16.69
C PHE A 26 4.33 -17.51 -17.36
N PHE A 27 4.77 -18.61 -17.99
CA PHE A 27 3.85 -19.61 -18.53
C PHE A 27 2.96 -20.21 -17.44
N SER A 28 3.54 -20.57 -16.29
CA SER A 28 2.81 -21.17 -15.17
C SER A 28 1.76 -20.22 -14.59
N ILE A 29 2.05 -18.92 -14.52
CA ILE A 29 1.09 -17.90 -14.10
C ILE A 29 -0.09 -17.86 -15.07
N GLY A 30 0.17 -17.76 -16.38
CA GLY A 30 -0.89 -17.78 -17.41
C GLY A 30 -1.71 -19.06 -17.36
N TRP A 31 -1.06 -20.21 -17.15
CA TRP A 31 -1.71 -21.51 -17.02
C TRP A 31 -2.60 -21.62 -15.78
N ILE A 32 -2.11 -21.19 -14.61
CA ILE A 32 -2.90 -21.17 -13.36
C ILE A 32 -4.12 -20.27 -13.49
N MET A 33 -3.97 -19.13 -14.17
CA MET A 33 -5.09 -18.22 -14.46
C MET A 33 -6.14 -18.90 -15.34
N LEU A 34 -5.75 -19.60 -16.41
CA LEU A 34 -6.68 -20.35 -17.26
C LEU A 34 -7.34 -21.52 -16.51
N ALA A 35 -6.59 -22.25 -15.69
CA ALA A 35 -7.15 -23.31 -14.85
C ALA A 35 -8.17 -22.77 -13.84
N SER A 36 -7.91 -21.57 -13.29
CA SER A 36 -8.85 -20.88 -12.40
C SER A 36 -10.13 -20.48 -13.15
N LEU A 37 -10.02 -20.03 -14.40
CA LEU A 37 -11.17 -19.74 -15.26
C LEU A 37 -12.01 -21.00 -15.51
N GLU A 38 -11.37 -22.12 -15.85
CA GLU A 38 -12.06 -23.41 -16.04
C GLU A 38 -12.80 -23.85 -14.77
N GLN A 39 -12.16 -23.70 -13.61
CA GLN A 39 -12.77 -24.01 -12.32
C GLN A 39 -14.01 -23.13 -12.04
N VAL A 40 -13.92 -21.82 -12.29
CA VAL A 40 -15.04 -20.88 -12.10
C VAL A 40 -16.18 -21.20 -13.06
N ASN A 41 -15.87 -21.55 -14.30
CA ASN A 41 -16.85 -21.90 -15.32
C ASN A 41 -17.51 -23.27 -15.12
N GLY A 42 -16.97 -24.10 -14.23
CA GLY A 42 -17.61 -25.34 -13.77
C GLY A 42 -18.90 -25.11 -12.96
N HIS A 43 -19.21 -23.89 -12.56
CA HIS A 43 -20.46 -23.57 -11.86
C HIS A 43 -21.68 -23.72 -12.79
N PRO A 44 -22.81 -24.32 -12.36
CA PRO A 44 -24.00 -24.49 -13.21
C PRO A 44 -24.73 -23.16 -13.51
N SER A 45 -24.74 -22.22 -12.56
CA SER A 45 -25.31 -20.88 -12.77
C SER A 45 -24.47 -20.04 -13.73
N ARG A 46 -25.09 -19.49 -14.77
CA ARG A 46 -24.43 -18.57 -15.72
C ARG A 46 -23.97 -17.28 -15.05
N TRP A 47 -24.66 -16.81 -14.02
CA TRP A 47 -24.29 -15.60 -13.28
C TRP A 47 -22.96 -15.69 -12.54
N HIS A 48 -22.53 -16.92 -12.21
CA HIS A 48 -21.23 -17.18 -11.59
C HIS A 48 -20.12 -17.42 -12.61
N ARG A 49 -20.47 -17.69 -13.88
CA ARG A 49 -19.48 -17.95 -14.93
C ARG A 49 -18.85 -16.65 -15.37
N SER A 50 -17.55 -16.72 -15.63
CA SER A 50 -16.82 -15.63 -16.27
C SER A 50 -16.80 -15.84 -17.79
N PRO A 51 -16.76 -14.77 -18.60
CA PRO A 51 -16.62 -14.92 -20.05
C PRO A 51 -15.37 -15.73 -20.39
N LEU A 52 -15.44 -16.56 -21.43
CA LEU A 52 -14.30 -17.41 -21.80
C LEU A 52 -13.14 -16.53 -22.30
N TYR A 53 -11.91 -17.00 -22.12
CA TYR A 53 -10.72 -16.32 -22.66
C TYR A 53 -10.83 -16.10 -24.17
N THR A 54 -11.39 -17.08 -24.88
CA THR A 54 -11.66 -17.01 -26.32
C THR A 54 -12.68 -15.93 -26.68
N ASP A 55 -13.64 -15.63 -25.81
CA ASP A 55 -14.63 -14.57 -26.06
C ASP A 55 -13.96 -13.21 -25.97
N PHE A 56 -13.06 -13.01 -25.01
CA PHE A 56 -12.24 -11.80 -24.94
C PHE A 56 -11.31 -11.66 -26.13
N LEU A 57 -10.64 -12.74 -26.53
CA LEU A 57 -9.79 -12.76 -27.72
C LEU A 57 -10.62 -12.44 -28.98
N ARG A 58 -11.82 -13.01 -29.09
CA ARG A 58 -12.73 -12.78 -30.21
C ARG A 58 -13.21 -11.33 -30.27
N ARG A 59 -13.57 -10.76 -29.11
CA ARG A 59 -13.93 -9.34 -28.99
C ARG A 59 -12.76 -8.44 -29.36
N LEU A 60 -11.53 -8.80 -28.98
CA LEU A 60 -10.34 -8.03 -29.31
C LEU A 60 -10.04 -8.03 -30.83
N ILE A 61 -10.20 -9.17 -31.49
CA ILE A 61 -9.84 -9.33 -32.91
C ILE A 61 -10.95 -8.88 -33.86
N TRP A 62 -12.21 -9.23 -33.56
CA TRP A 62 -13.34 -9.02 -34.47
C TRP A 62 -14.36 -7.99 -33.99
N ASP A 63 -14.19 -7.41 -32.79
CA ASP A 63 -15.16 -6.51 -32.15
C ASP A 63 -16.58 -7.10 -32.01
N THR A 64 -16.70 -8.43 -32.09
CA THR A 64 -17.99 -9.12 -31.96
C THR A 64 -18.24 -9.47 -30.50
N SER A 65 -19.23 -8.83 -29.87
CA SER A 65 -19.73 -9.27 -28.57
C SER A 65 -20.76 -10.40 -28.76
N ALA A 66 -20.44 -11.59 -28.25
CA ALA A 66 -21.45 -12.64 -28.11
C ALA A 66 -22.49 -12.16 -27.08
N LYS A 67 -23.73 -12.00 -27.55
CA LYS A 67 -24.89 -11.62 -26.74
C LYS A 67 -25.62 -12.89 -26.36
N GLU A 68 -25.43 -13.36 -25.13
CA GLU A 68 -26.20 -14.48 -24.61
C GLU A 68 -27.44 -13.98 -23.86
N LYS A 69 -28.59 -14.60 -24.13
CA LYS A 69 -29.81 -14.43 -23.36
C LYS A 69 -29.80 -15.45 -22.21
N VAL A 70 -30.13 -15.00 -21.00
CA VAL A 70 -30.25 -15.85 -19.81
C VAL A 70 -31.72 -15.87 -19.40
N GLU A 71 -32.33 -17.05 -19.48
CA GLU A 71 -33.73 -17.25 -19.11
C GLU A 71 -33.88 -17.37 -17.59
N SER A 72 -35.03 -16.92 -17.08
CA SER A 72 -35.35 -17.05 -15.67
C SER A 72 -35.52 -18.52 -15.30
N GLY A 73 -34.84 -18.97 -14.25
CA GLY A 73 -34.90 -20.36 -13.77
C GLY A 73 -34.01 -21.34 -14.51
N GLU A 74 -33.18 -20.90 -15.46
CA GLU A 74 -32.27 -21.79 -16.19
C GLU A 74 -31.34 -22.53 -15.21
N ASN A 75 -31.36 -23.87 -15.24
CA ASN A 75 -30.56 -24.76 -14.39
C ASN A 75 -30.78 -24.63 -12.87
N ALA A 76 -31.95 -24.16 -12.42
CA ALA A 76 -32.23 -23.97 -10.99
C ALA A 76 -31.95 -25.23 -10.12
N GLU A 77 -32.35 -26.42 -10.58
CA GLU A 77 -32.09 -27.68 -9.87
C GLU A 77 -30.60 -28.02 -9.78
N ALA A 78 -29.85 -27.81 -10.86
CA ALA A 78 -28.41 -28.07 -10.89
C ALA A 78 -27.66 -27.12 -9.95
N ILE A 79 -28.10 -25.86 -9.87
CA ILE A 79 -27.59 -24.86 -8.93
C ILE A 79 -27.81 -25.32 -7.49
N GLN A 80 -29.04 -25.73 -7.15
CA GLN A 80 -29.36 -26.20 -5.80
C GLN A 80 -28.49 -27.42 -5.40
N ARG A 81 -28.37 -28.42 -6.28
CA ARG A 81 -27.52 -29.60 -6.01
C ARG A 81 -26.05 -29.22 -5.81
N TYR A 82 -25.55 -28.28 -6.62
CA TYR A 82 -24.17 -27.80 -6.52
C TYR A 82 -23.94 -27.04 -5.20
N ASP A 83 -24.87 -26.16 -4.82
CA ASP A 83 -24.82 -25.40 -3.58
C ASP A 83 -24.88 -26.31 -2.35
N GLU A 84 -25.72 -27.34 -2.37
CA GLU A 84 -25.79 -28.37 -1.34
C GLU A 84 -24.47 -29.14 -1.22
N GLN A 85 -23.88 -29.56 -2.35
CA GLN A 85 -22.58 -30.24 -2.35
C GLN A 85 -21.46 -29.35 -1.81
N ILE A 86 -21.44 -28.06 -2.18
CA ILE A 86 -20.47 -27.11 -1.62
C ILE A 86 -20.69 -26.94 -0.12
N LYS A 87 -21.94 -26.77 0.31
CA LYS A 87 -22.29 -26.59 1.73
C LYS A 87 -21.85 -27.79 2.56
N GLN A 88 -22.12 -29.02 2.11
CA GLN A 88 -21.64 -30.24 2.75
C GLN A 88 -20.12 -30.27 2.86
N LYS A 89 -19.39 -29.99 1.75
CA LYS A 89 -17.93 -29.90 1.75
C LYS A 89 -17.40 -28.84 2.73
N GLN A 90 -18.10 -27.71 2.87
CA GLN A 90 -17.72 -26.66 3.81
C GLN A 90 -17.96 -27.08 5.26
N GLU A 91 -19.06 -27.75 5.56
CA GLU A 91 -19.36 -28.28 6.89
C GLU A 91 -18.33 -29.33 7.32
N ASP A 92 -17.95 -30.23 6.43
CA ASP A 92 -16.93 -31.25 6.70
C ASP A 92 -15.55 -30.61 6.97
N ARG A 93 -15.18 -29.58 6.19
CA ARG A 93 -13.95 -28.80 6.44
C ARG A 93 -14.01 -28.07 7.79
N LYS A 94 -15.16 -27.51 8.15
CA LYS A 94 -15.34 -26.85 9.46
C LYS A 94 -15.22 -27.84 10.61
N LYS A 95 -15.81 -29.04 10.49
CA LYS A 95 -15.67 -30.12 11.47
C LYS A 95 -14.20 -30.52 11.63
N LYS A 96 -13.49 -30.75 10.53
CA LYS A 96 -12.05 -31.09 10.56
C LYS A 96 -11.21 -30.01 11.23
N ARG A 97 -11.42 -28.73 10.90
CA ARG A 97 -10.72 -27.61 11.56
C ARG A 97 -10.99 -27.51 13.06
N LYS A 98 -12.23 -27.78 13.49
CA LYS A 98 -12.56 -27.80 14.92
C LYS A 98 -11.82 -28.92 15.66
N LEU A 99 -11.68 -30.08 15.04
CA LEU A 99 -10.90 -31.20 15.59
C LEU A 99 -9.41 -30.82 15.70
N GLU A 100 -8.82 -30.29 14.64
CA GLU A 100 -7.42 -29.83 14.63
C GLU A 100 -7.16 -28.72 15.68
N GLN A 101 -8.10 -27.77 15.85
CA GLN A 101 -8.00 -26.75 16.89
C GLN A 101 -8.10 -27.32 18.30
N ALA A 102 -8.98 -28.31 18.51
CA ALA A 102 -9.08 -28.99 19.80
C ALA A 102 -7.78 -29.75 20.14
N GLU A 103 -7.13 -30.36 19.15
CA GLU A 103 -5.82 -30.99 19.30
C GLU A 103 -4.72 -29.97 19.60
N GLN A 104 -4.66 -28.86 18.85
CA GLN A 104 -3.71 -27.78 19.12
C GLN A 104 -3.87 -27.19 20.52
N LEU A 105 -5.10 -27.02 21.01
CA LEU A 105 -5.36 -26.56 22.37
C LEU A 105 -4.90 -27.57 23.42
N LYS A 106 -5.00 -28.88 23.15
CA LYS A 106 -4.45 -29.92 24.05
C LYS A 106 -2.92 -29.83 24.09
N ILE A 107 -2.26 -29.68 22.94
CA ILE A 107 -0.81 -29.53 22.86
C ILE A 107 -0.36 -28.23 23.56
N GLN A 108 -1.06 -27.11 23.35
CA GLN A 108 -0.75 -25.85 24.02
C GLN A 108 -0.88 -25.97 25.54
N LYS A 109 -1.93 -26.64 26.05
CA LYS A 109 -2.08 -26.90 27.48
C LYS A 109 -0.97 -27.79 28.03
N GLU A 110 -0.53 -28.79 27.27
CA GLU A 110 0.59 -29.65 27.67
C GLU A 110 1.91 -28.86 27.72
N VAL A 111 2.19 -28.03 26.70
CA VAL A 111 3.37 -27.16 26.67
C VAL A 111 3.34 -26.15 27.81
N GLU A 112 2.18 -25.53 28.08
CA GLU A 112 2.02 -24.58 29.18
C GLU A 112 2.19 -25.28 30.54
N ALA A 113 1.70 -26.51 30.70
CA ALA A 113 1.94 -27.29 31.91
C ALA A 113 3.44 -27.57 32.11
N ARG A 114 4.15 -27.99 31.06
CA ARG A 114 5.62 -28.20 31.10
C ARG A 114 6.39 -26.90 31.37
N MET A 115 5.96 -25.78 30.79
CA MET A 115 6.55 -24.46 31.05
C MET A 115 6.33 -24.04 32.49
N LYS A 116 5.14 -24.25 33.07
CA LYS A 116 4.87 -23.97 34.48
C LYS A 116 5.67 -24.88 35.42
N GLU A 117 5.93 -26.13 35.02
CA GLU A 117 6.82 -27.03 35.76
C GLU A 117 8.28 -26.54 35.70
N ALA A 118 8.75 -26.08 34.54
CA ALA A 118 10.08 -25.47 34.39
C ALA A 118 10.20 -24.14 35.15
N GLU A 119 9.17 -23.29 35.10
CA GLU A 119 9.11 -22.02 35.82
C GLU A 119 9.09 -22.25 37.33
N LYS A 120 8.39 -23.29 37.83
CA LYS A 120 8.47 -23.72 39.23
C LYS A 120 9.87 -24.22 39.64
N ALA A 121 10.62 -24.79 38.69
CA ALA A 121 12.01 -25.16 38.94
C ALA A 121 12.93 -23.92 38.99
N GLU A 122 12.68 -22.90 38.15
CA GLU A 122 13.45 -21.66 38.08
C GLU A 122 13.07 -20.61 39.17
N THR A 123 11.82 -20.57 39.62
CA THR A 123 11.34 -19.68 40.69
C THR A 123 11.83 -20.06 42.09
N SER A 124 12.72 -21.04 42.20
CA SER A 124 13.56 -21.22 43.38
C SER A 124 14.64 -20.12 43.54
N GLY A 125 14.78 -19.17 42.59
CA GLY A 125 15.82 -18.14 42.63
C GLY A 125 15.45 -16.67 42.40
N PHE A 126 14.23 -16.30 41.99
CA PHE A 126 13.91 -14.89 41.73
C PHE A 126 12.51 -14.51 42.21
N ASP A 127 12.48 -13.71 43.28
CA ASP A 127 11.29 -13.26 43.99
C ASP A 127 10.63 -12.08 43.24
N LYS A 128 9.31 -12.21 43.05
CA LYS A 128 8.27 -11.17 43.03
C LYS A 128 8.63 -9.80 42.41
N THR A 129 8.22 -9.63 41.16
CA THR A 129 7.70 -8.32 40.71
C THR A 129 6.26 -8.49 40.24
N GLU A 130 5.36 -8.10 41.14
CA GLU A 130 3.94 -7.93 40.87
C GLU A 130 3.73 -6.83 39.82
N GLY A 131 2.88 -7.09 38.82
CA GLY A 131 2.18 -6.02 38.11
C GLY A 131 2.72 -5.55 36.75
N PHE A 132 3.15 -6.44 35.85
CA PHE A 132 3.59 -6.00 34.50
C PHE A 132 2.45 -5.75 33.48
N PHE A 133 1.21 -6.20 33.73
CA PHE A 133 0.11 -6.12 32.75
C PHE A 133 -1.06 -5.18 33.12
N GLY A 134 -0.80 -4.16 33.93
CA GLY A 134 -1.74 -3.05 34.20
C GLY A 134 -1.62 -1.86 33.24
N LEU A 135 -0.83 -1.96 32.17
CA LEU A 135 -0.63 -0.87 31.22
C LEU A 135 -1.86 -0.70 30.32
N ASN A 136 -2.61 0.37 30.58
CA ASN A 136 -3.53 1.02 29.65
C ASN A 136 -2.94 0.94 28.23
N LEU A 137 -3.45 0.10 27.33
CA LEU A 137 -2.93 -0.14 25.96
C LEU A 137 -3.04 1.06 25.00
N ARG A 138 -3.43 2.24 25.51
CA ARG A 138 -3.53 3.49 24.74
C ARG A 138 -2.21 4.04 24.17
N PRO A 139 -1.01 3.91 24.80
CA PRO A 139 0.24 4.43 24.23
C PRO A 139 0.78 3.56 23.08
N LEU A 140 0.27 2.33 22.93
CA LEU A 140 0.60 1.49 21.78
C LEU A 140 -0.19 1.87 20.53
N LYS A 141 -1.29 2.62 20.66
CA LYS A 141 -2.09 3.06 19.50
C LYS A 141 -1.27 3.85 18.47
N PRO A 142 -0.46 4.88 18.81
CA PRO A 142 0.36 5.58 17.82
C PRO A 142 1.41 4.68 17.15
N ILE A 143 1.93 3.69 17.87
CA ILE A 143 2.90 2.72 17.31
C ILE A 143 2.20 1.69 16.41
N LEU A 144 1.03 1.19 16.81
CA LEU A 144 0.31 0.10 16.14
C LEU A 144 -0.52 0.59 14.95
N TYR A 145 -1.04 1.82 15.00
CA TYR A 145 -1.85 2.42 13.93
C TYR A 145 -1.19 2.40 12.54
N PRO A 146 0.09 2.77 12.34
CA PRO A 146 0.73 2.67 11.03
C PRO A 146 0.79 1.22 10.53
N TYR A 147 1.10 0.25 11.40
CA TYR A 147 1.07 -1.17 11.04
C TYR A 147 -0.33 -1.64 10.66
N GLN A 148 -1.37 -1.26 11.42
CA GLN A 148 -2.77 -1.56 11.07
C GLN A 148 -3.15 -0.97 9.71
N LYS A 149 -2.70 0.25 9.41
CA LYS A 149 -2.93 0.89 8.11
C LYS A 149 -2.22 0.15 6.97
N MET A 150 -0.97 -0.28 7.18
CA MET A 150 -0.24 -1.12 6.21
C MET A 150 -0.93 -2.47 6.00
N MET A 151 -1.32 -3.15 7.07
CA MET A 151 -2.06 -4.42 7.02
C MET A 151 -3.38 -4.25 6.27
N ARG A 152 -4.12 -3.15 6.50
CA ARG A 152 -5.34 -2.85 5.75
C ARG A 152 -5.07 -2.76 4.24
N GLY A 153 -3.98 -2.10 3.86
CA GLY A 153 -3.52 -2.03 2.46
C GLY A 153 -3.23 -3.42 1.89
N TYR A 154 -2.45 -4.24 2.59
CA TYR A 154 -2.13 -5.60 2.15
C TYR A 154 -3.37 -6.50 2.03
N ILE A 155 -4.33 -6.40 2.97
CA ILE A 155 -5.58 -7.14 2.89
C ILE A 155 -6.40 -6.71 1.67
N GLN A 156 -6.47 -5.40 1.40
CA GLN A 156 -7.16 -4.88 0.21
C GLN A 156 -6.51 -5.36 -1.08
N THR A 157 -5.17 -5.28 -1.18
CA THR A 157 -4.42 -5.79 -2.34
C THR A 157 -4.59 -7.30 -2.51
N GLY A 158 -4.53 -8.07 -1.42
CA GLY A 158 -4.75 -9.51 -1.45
C GLY A 158 -6.17 -9.89 -1.90
N ARG A 159 -7.19 -9.13 -1.50
CA ARG A 159 -8.57 -9.30 -1.99
C ARG A 159 -8.68 -8.97 -3.48
N MET A 160 -8.07 -7.89 -3.94
CA MET A 160 -8.04 -7.54 -5.36
C MET A 160 -7.33 -8.63 -6.18
N ALA A 161 -6.17 -9.11 -5.71
CA ALA A 161 -5.44 -10.21 -6.35
C ALA A 161 -6.31 -11.48 -6.41
N LYS A 162 -6.99 -11.84 -5.32
CA LYS A 162 -7.95 -12.95 -5.30
C LYS A 162 -9.07 -12.75 -6.34
N ASN A 163 -9.64 -11.56 -6.42
CA ASN A 163 -10.73 -11.27 -7.36
C ASN A 163 -10.27 -11.34 -8.83
N ILE A 164 -9.02 -10.96 -9.12
CA ILE A 164 -8.40 -11.12 -10.43
C ILE A 164 -8.14 -12.60 -10.73
N VAL A 165 -7.53 -13.35 -9.79
CA VAL A 165 -7.23 -14.78 -9.98
C VAL A 165 -8.50 -15.62 -10.16
N LEU A 166 -9.57 -15.28 -9.43
CA LEU A 166 -10.88 -15.93 -9.57
C LEU A 166 -11.73 -15.38 -10.72
N TRP A 167 -11.17 -14.55 -11.61
CA TRP A 167 -11.83 -14.00 -12.80
C TRP A 167 -13.09 -13.15 -12.55
N TYR A 168 -13.41 -12.79 -11.30
CA TYR A 168 -14.49 -11.84 -11.00
C TYR A 168 -14.24 -10.49 -11.69
N GLU A 169 -12.98 -10.05 -11.70
CA GLU A 169 -12.51 -8.89 -12.45
C GLU A 169 -11.91 -9.34 -13.80
N SER A 170 -12.77 -9.94 -14.64
CA SER A 170 -12.41 -10.65 -15.87
C SER A 170 -11.57 -9.82 -16.87
N TYR A 171 -11.77 -8.51 -16.93
CA TYR A 171 -10.96 -7.62 -17.78
C TYR A 171 -9.48 -7.60 -17.38
N TYR A 172 -9.19 -7.44 -16.08
CA TYR A 172 -7.81 -7.44 -15.58
C TYR A 172 -7.20 -8.83 -15.64
N ALA A 173 -7.99 -9.87 -15.36
CA ALA A 173 -7.56 -11.26 -15.45
C ALA A 173 -7.16 -11.65 -16.89
N PHE A 174 -7.93 -11.21 -17.89
CA PHE A 174 -7.62 -11.38 -19.30
C PHE A 174 -6.27 -10.76 -19.66
N TRP A 175 -6.08 -9.46 -19.40
CA TRP A 175 -4.82 -8.79 -19.73
C TRP A 175 -3.62 -9.37 -18.98
N LEU A 176 -3.77 -9.71 -17.70
CA LEU A 176 -2.71 -10.35 -16.92
C LEU A 176 -2.30 -11.69 -17.54
N THR A 177 -3.28 -12.50 -17.97
CA THR A 177 -3.04 -13.80 -18.61
C THR A 177 -2.36 -13.63 -19.97
N THR A 178 -2.83 -12.70 -20.80
CA THR A 178 -2.23 -12.42 -22.12
C THR A 178 -0.79 -11.91 -21.98
N ILE A 179 -0.55 -10.96 -21.07
CA ILE A 179 0.79 -10.43 -20.80
C ILE A 179 1.71 -11.55 -20.28
N ALA A 180 1.22 -12.43 -19.40
CA ALA A 180 2.01 -13.56 -18.92
C ALA A 180 2.43 -14.51 -20.05
N PHE A 181 1.54 -14.83 -20.99
CA PHE A 181 1.91 -15.65 -22.15
C PHE A 181 2.88 -14.93 -23.11
N VAL A 182 2.65 -13.64 -23.39
CA VAL A 182 3.57 -12.85 -24.22
C VAL A 182 4.96 -12.76 -23.57
N LEU A 183 5.02 -12.46 -22.27
CA LEU A 183 6.28 -12.43 -21.52
C LEU A 183 6.95 -13.78 -21.47
N SER A 184 6.20 -14.88 -21.37
CA SER A 184 6.74 -16.23 -21.47
C SER A 184 7.41 -16.48 -22.81
N THR A 185 6.73 -16.14 -23.92
CA THR A 185 7.27 -16.28 -25.28
C THR A 185 8.50 -15.41 -25.49
N VAL A 186 8.48 -14.14 -25.07
CA VAL A 186 9.64 -13.25 -25.18
C VAL A 186 10.80 -13.75 -24.33
N SER A 187 10.53 -14.19 -23.10
CA SER A 187 11.54 -14.72 -22.18
C SER A 187 12.19 -15.99 -22.70
N TYR A 188 11.48 -16.79 -23.50
CA TYR A 188 12.05 -18.01 -24.10
C TYR A 188 13.22 -17.72 -25.04
N PHE A 189 13.24 -16.56 -25.72
CA PHE A 189 14.32 -16.18 -26.63
C PHE A 189 15.51 -15.51 -25.95
N ILE A 190 15.40 -15.15 -24.68
CA ILE A 190 16.45 -14.45 -23.95
C ILE A 190 17.34 -15.48 -23.22
N PRO A 191 18.67 -15.43 -23.38
CA PRO A 191 19.58 -16.30 -22.63
C PRO A 191 19.70 -15.83 -21.17
N TRP A 192 18.77 -16.28 -20.31
CA TRP A 192 18.66 -15.81 -18.93
C TRP A 192 19.85 -16.17 -18.06
N SER A 193 20.59 -17.24 -18.33
CA SER A 193 21.83 -17.57 -17.64
C SER A 193 22.83 -16.41 -17.70
N PHE A 194 22.93 -15.74 -18.85
CA PHE A 194 23.77 -14.55 -18.99
C PHE A 194 23.22 -13.39 -18.14
N VAL A 195 21.92 -13.09 -18.26
CA VAL A 195 21.28 -11.98 -17.54
C VAL A 195 21.36 -12.18 -16.02
N LEU A 196 21.08 -13.39 -15.52
CA LEU A 196 21.09 -13.74 -14.10
C LEU A 196 22.51 -13.71 -13.51
N THR A 197 23.50 -14.21 -14.26
CA THR A 197 24.90 -14.14 -13.82
C THR A 197 25.36 -12.69 -13.70
N TRP A 198 25.01 -11.86 -14.69
CA TRP A 198 25.34 -10.44 -14.66
C TRP A 198 24.56 -9.67 -13.59
N SER A 199 23.27 -9.95 -13.40
CA SER A 199 22.47 -9.29 -12.37
C SER A 199 22.99 -9.65 -10.98
N PHE A 200 23.30 -10.91 -10.72
CA PHE A 200 23.92 -11.34 -9.46
C PHE A 200 25.28 -10.69 -9.25
N ARG A 201 26.12 -10.60 -10.29
CA ARG A 201 27.40 -9.90 -10.22
C ARG A 201 27.22 -8.42 -9.89
N VAL A 202 26.27 -7.73 -10.52
CA VAL A 202 25.96 -6.32 -10.21
C VAL A 202 25.42 -6.17 -8.78
N ILE A 203 24.51 -7.05 -8.34
CA ILE A 203 23.97 -7.06 -6.98
C ILE A 203 25.08 -7.25 -5.95
N VAL A 204 26.01 -8.19 -6.20
CA VAL A 204 27.17 -8.41 -5.33
C VAL A 204 28.09 -7.19 -5.33
N ILE A 205 28.41 -6.63 -6.50
CA ILE A 205 29.27 -5.44 -6.58
C ILE A 205 28.65 -4.25 -5.86
N VAL A 206 27.36 -3.95 -6.10
CA VAL A 206 26.64 -2.81 -5.52
C VAL A 206 26.33 -3.03 -4.04
N GLY A 207 25.93 -4.26 -3.67
CA GLY A 207 25.49 -4.61 -2.32
C GLY A 207 26.64 -4.89 -1.37
N LEU A 208 27.68 -5.61 -1.80
CA LEU A 208 28.82 -5.93 -0.95
C LEU A 208 29.97 -4.94 -1.09
N GLY A 209 30.19 -4.34 -2.27
CA GLY A 209 31.35 -3.47 -2.50
C GLY A 209 31.31 -2.17 -1.69
N PRO A 210 30.46 -1.19 -2.07
CA PRO A 210 30.38 0.10 -1.38
C PRO A 210 29.93 0.00 0.07
N TRP A 211 28.95 -0.86 0.38
CA TRP A 211 28.38 -0.93 1.73
C TRP A 211 29.34 -1.51 2.74
N MET A 212 30.16 -2.51 2.39
CA MET A 212 31.19 -2.97 3.31
C MET A 212 32.16 -1.85 3.66
N LYS A 213 32.52 -0.99 2.69
CA LYS A 213 33.37 0.17 2.96
C LYS A 213 32.68 1.23 3.81
N ILE A 214 31.37 1.44 3.65
CA ILE A 214 30.60 2.37 4.47
C ILE A 214 30.49 1.83 5.90
N VAL A 215 30.15 0.55 6.08
CA VAL A 215 30.12 -0.10 7.39
C VAL A 215 31.49 -0.04 8.03
N ASP A 216 32.57 -0.27 7.27
CA ASP A 216 33.93 -0.18 7.79
C ASP A 216 34.26 1.25 8.24
N MET A 217 33.87 2.25 7.43
CA MET A 217 34.04 3.67 7.75
C MET A 217 33.18 4.14 8.92
N VAL A 218 31.98 3.60 9.11
CA VAL A 218 31.04 4.02 10.17
C VAL A 218 31.30 3.27 11.48
N CYS A 219 31.65 1.99 11.42
CA CYS A 219 31.90 1.16 12.61
C CYS A 219 33.34 1.25 13.10
N PHE A 220 34.33 1.45 12.22
CA PHE A 220 35.76 1.41 12.60
C PHE A 220 36.51 2.74 12.48
N ARG A 221 35.89 3.83 11.98
CA ARG A 221 36.39 5.17 12.31
C ARG A 221 35.89 5.57 13.70
N ALA A 222 36.51 4.99 14.72
CA ALA A 222 36.66 5.74 15.96
C ALA A 222 37.57 6.91 15.62
N ASP A 223 37.07 8.15 15.63
CA ASP A 223 37.92 9.32 15.46
C ASP A 223 38.96 9.26 16.60
N PRO A 224 40.24 9.03 16.28
CA PRO A 224 41.25 8.74 17.31
C PRO A 224 41.55 9.95 18.21
N ASN A 225 40.97 11.10 17.89
CA ASN A 225 41.19 12.37 18.54
C ASN A 225 39.99 12.85 19.38
N LEU A 226 38.84 12.16 19.35
CA LEU A 226 37.71 12.52 20.20
C LEU A 226 37.79 11.76 21.53
N SER A 227 37.63 12.51 22.61
CA SER A 227 37.40 11.93 23.94
C SER A 227 36.13 11.07 23.94
N VAL A 228 36.08 10.03 24.77
CA VAL A 228 34.87 9.20 24.95
C VAL A 228 33.67 10.06 25.34
N GLU A 229 33.89 11.10 26.16
CA GLU A 229 32.85 12.04 26.58
C GLU A 229 32.29 12.85 25.39
N GLU A 230 33.16 13.32 24.48
CA GLU A 230 32.73 14.08 23.28
C GLU A 230 31.92 13.20 22.31
N GLN A 231 32.21 11.89 22.24
CA GLN A 231 31.44 10.94 21.43
C GLN A 231 30.04 10.70 22.01
N GLU A 232 29.93 10.56 23.33
CA GLU A 232 28.65 10.42 24.01
C GLU A 232 27.79 11.68 23.85
N GLU A 233 28.38 12.87 23.96
CA GLU A 233 27.69 14.14 23.73
C GLU A 233 27.20 14.28 22.28
N ALA A 234 28.04 13.96 21.29
CA ALA A 234 27.65 14.00 19.88
C ALA A 234 26.51 13.02 19.57
N PHE A 235 26.56 11.83 20.17
CA PHE A 235 25.49 10.83 20.04
C PHE A 235 24.19 11.30 20.70
N ALA A 236 24.27 11.87 21.90
CA ALA A 236 23.12 12.44 22.60
C ALA A 236 22.49 13.58 21.80
N GLN A 237 23.30 14.50 21.24
CA GLN A 237 22.82 15.58 20.37
C GLN A 237 22.14 15.04 19.11
N HIS A 238 22.70 13.99 18.48
CA HIS A 238 22.10 13.38 17.30
C HIS A 238 20.78 12.66 17.62
N ILE A 239 20.68 12.01 18.78
CA ILE A 239 19.40 11.45 19.27
C ILE A 239 18.39 12.58 19.50
N GLN A 240 18.80 13.67 20.13
CA GLN A 240 17.94 14.81 20.41
C GLN A 240 17.44 15.48 19.12
N ALA A 241 18.32 15.66 18.13
CA ALA A 241 17.94 16.18 16.82
C ALA A 241 16.93 15.28 16.10
N ARG A 242 17.11 13.94 16.15
CA ARG A 242 16.10 12.99 15.62
C ARG A 242 14.78 13.05 16.39
N TYR A 243 14.85 13.24 17.71
CA TYR A 243 13.66 13.38 18.54
C TYR A 243 12.88 14.66 18.17
N GLU A 244 13.57 15.78 17.99
CA GLU A 244 12.99 17.05 17.54
C GLU A 244 12.41 16.95 16.12
N GLU A 245 13.11 16.30 15.18
CA GLU A 245 12.59 16.04 13.83
C GLU A 245 11.32 15.16 13.88
N THR A 246 11.33 14.14 14.75
CA THR A 246 10.17 13.28 14.97
C THR A 246 9.01 14.08 15.55
N LEU A 247 9.25 14.96 16.53
CA LEU A 247 8.24 15.87 17.10
C LEU A 247 7.66 16.81 16.04
N GLN A 248 8.50 17.46 15.23
CA GLN A 248 8.03 18.32 14.12
C GLN A 248 7.20 17.52 13.10
N SER A 249 7.59 16.28 12.83
CA SER A 249 6.79 15.39 11.98
C SER A 249 5.42 15.10 12.61
N THR A 250 5.35 14.97 13.95
CA THR A 250 4.08 14.74 14.65
C THR A 250 3.13 15.93 14.53
N ASP A 251 3.62 17.17 14.59
CA ASP A 251 2.80 18.37 14.36
C ASP A 251 2.24 18.41 12.94
N PHE A 252 3.06 18.06 11.93
CA PHE A 252 2.60 17.92 10.56
C PHE A 252 1.51 16.85 10.42
N TYR A 253 1.65 15.70 11.11
CA TYR A 253 0.62 14.66 11.15
C TYR A 253 -0.66 15.14 11.84
N GLN A 254 -0.56 15.90 12.93
CA GLN A 254 -1.70 16.49 13.63
C GLN A 254 -2.45 17.45 12.70
N ILE A 255 -1.77 18.43 12.11
CA ILE A 255 -2.35 19.41 11.17
C ILE A 255 -3.03 18.69 9.99
N ARG A 256 -2.38 17.65 9.44
CA ARG A 256 -2.96 16.86 8.34
C ARG A 256 -4.19 16.08 8.77
N SER A 257 -4.19 15.54 9.99
CA SER A 257 -5.33 14.83 10.56
C SER A 257 -6.51 15.77 10.83
N GLU A 258 -6.25 16.98 11.33
CA GLU A 258 -7.26 18.01 11.54
C GLU A 258 -7.88 18.45 10.21
N ARG A 259 -7.05 18.71 9.19
CA ARG A 259 -7.54 19.03 7.84
C ARG A 259 -8.39 17.90 7.26
N ALA A 260 -7.97 16.65 7.45
CA ALA A 260 -8.73 15.48 7.00
C ALA A 260 -10.07 15.35 7.73
N ASN A 261 -10.11 15.58 9.05
CA ASN A 261 -11.34 15.58 9.84
C ASN A 261 -12.27 16.71 9.41
N LYS A 262 -11.75 17.94 9.27
CA LYS A 262 -12.52 19.09 8.75
C LYS A 262 -13.11 18.81 7.38
N LEU A 263 -12.33 18.26 6.44
CA LEU A 263 -12.83 17.87 5.13
C LEU A 263 -13.92 16.79 5.21
N ASN A 264 -13.79 15.84 6.13
CA ASN A 264 -14.78 14.80 6.33
C ASN A 264 -16.08 15.37 6.90
N ASP A 265 -15.99 16.24 7.91
CA ASP A 265 -17.12 16.95 8.50
C ASP A 265 -17.82 17.84 7.47
N MET A 266 -17.05 18.54 6.61
CA MET A 266 -17.57 19.31 5.50
C MET A 266 -18.30 18.44 4.48
N ARG A 267 -17.73 17.28 4.14
CA ARG A 267 -18.38 16.34 3.23
C ARG A 267 -19.69 15.87 3.83
N GLN A 268 -19.68 15.48 5.11
CA GLN A 268 -20.86 15.06 5.85
C GLN A 268 -21.92 16.18 5.94
N PHE A 269 -21.50 17.44 6.10
CA PHE A 269 -22.40 18.58 6.10
C PHE A 269 -23.06 18.82 4.73
N MET A 270 -22.29 18.80 3.64
CA MET A 270 -22.81 19.10 2.30
C MET A 270 -23.67 17.98 1.71
N PHE A 271 -23.31 16.72 1.98
CA PHE A 271 -23.92 15.57 1.31
C PHE A 271 -24.64 14.61 2.29
N GLY A 272 -24.68 14.97 3.57
CA GLY A 272 -25.30 14.15 4.63
C GLY A 272 -24.37 13.08 5.21
N MET A 273 -24.86 12.42 6.27
CA MET A 273 -24.12 11.38 7.03
C MET A 273 -23.84 10.10 6.24
N HIS A 274 -24.60 9.84 5.17
CA HIS A 274 -24.55 8.58 4.42
C HIS A 274 -23.83 8.74 3.08
N LEU A 275 -22.60 9.24 3.13
CA LEU A 275 -21.71 9.24 1.97
C LEU A 275 -21.07 7.88 1.78
N LEU A 276 -21.69 7.07 0.91
CA LEU A 276 -21.06 5.85 0.42
C LEU A 276 -20.08 6.22 -0.69
N ARG A 277 -18.78 5.98 -0.45
CA ARG A 277 -17.80 5.99 -1.53
C ARG A 277 -18.20 4.89 -2.50
N VAL A 278 -18.56 5.25 -3.73
CA VAL A 278 -18.76 4.27 -4.81
C VAL A 278 -17.40 3.61 -5.06
N PRO A 279 -17.24 2.31 -4.77
CA PRO A 279 -15.99 1.63 -5.01
C PRO A 279 -15.75 1.58 -6.53
N MET A 280 -14.59 2.06 -7.00
CA MET A 280 -14.22 1.98 -8.42
C MET A 280 -13.81 0.55 -8.83
N LEU A 281 -13.50 -0.29 -7.85
CA LEU A 281 -13.12 -1.69 -7.99
C LEU A 281 -13.93 -2.48 -6.97
N HIS A 282 -14.42 -3.66 -7.33
CA HIS A 282 -15.17 -4.50 -6.39
C HIS A 282 -14.20 -5.04 -5.32
N THR A 283 -14.09 -4.29 -4.23
CA THR A 283 -13.33 -4.70 -3.02
C THR A 283 -14.19 -5.45 -2.01
N ASP A 284 -15.47 -5.63 -2.35
CA ASP A 284 -16.46 -6.20 -1.46
C ASP A 284 -16.20 -7.69 -1.25
N ILE A 285 -16.59 -8.15 -0.05
CA ILE A 285 -16.38 -9.53 0.38
C ILE A 285 -17.36 -10.46 -0.34
N VAL A 286 -18.54 -9.94 -0.65
CA VAL A 286 -19.67 -10.68 -1.20
C VAL A 286 -20.03 -10.04 -2.53
N PHE A 287 -20.09 -10.87 -3.56
CA PHE A 287 -20.65 -10.47 -4.84
C PHE A 287 -22.16 -10.65 -4.78
N ASP A 288 -22.89 -9.62 -5.19
CA ASP A 288 -24.33 -9.71 -5.38
C ASP A 288 -24.58 -10.53 -6.64
N VAL A 289 -24.79 -11.83 -6.44
CA VAL A 289 -25.14 -12.72 -7.55
C VAL A 289 -26.65 -12.70 -7.70
N PRO A 290 -27.18 -12.43 -8.92
CA PRO A 290 -28.61 -12.47 -9.17
C PRO A 290 -29.23 -13.81 -8.74
N THR A 291 -30.46 -13.75 -8.24
CA THR A 291 -31.21 -14.96 -7.89
C THR A 291 -31.49 -15.80 -9.13
N PRO A 292 -31.70 -17.12 -9.00
CA PRO A 292 -32.04 -17.97 -10.15
C PRO A 292 -33.28 -17.52 -10.92
N ALA A 293 -34.19 -16.78 -10.29
CA ALA A 293 -35.37 -16.20 -10.94
C ALA A 293 -35.06 -14.94 -11.77
N SER A 294 -33.85 -14.39 -11.67
CA SER A 294 -33.43 -13.25 -12.47
C SER A 294 -33.22 -13.66 -13.93
N SER A 295 -33.57 -12.77 -14.86
CA SER A 295 -33.33 -12.95 -16.30
C SER A 295 -32.51 -11.80 -16.86
N ALA A 296 -31.78 -12.06 -17.95
CA ALA A 296 -31.10 -11.02 -18.71
C ALA A 296 -31.39 -11.20 -20.20
N GLU A 297 -31.89 -10.13 -20.82
CA GLU A 297 -32.09 -10.05 -22.25
C GLU A 297 -31.12 -9.03 -22.84
N PRO A 298 -30.29 -9.42 -23.82
CA PRO A 298 -29.42 -8.47 -24.49
C PRO A 298 -30.26 -7.43 -25.23
N VAL A 299 -29.96 -6.16 -24.98
CA VAL A 299 -30.59 -5.06 -25.72
C VAL A 299 -30.06 -5.10 -27.17
N PHE A 300 -30.89 -5.58 -28.09
CA PHE A 300 -30.62 -5.59 -29.54
C PHE A 300 -31.02 -4.29 -30.24
N SER A 301 -31.51 -3.32 -29.48
CA SER A 301 -32.00 -2.07 -30.03
C SER A 301 -30.88 -1.34 -30.77
N ALA A 302 -31.14 -1.00 -32.03
CA ALA A 302 -30.43 0.05 -32.76
C ALA A 302 -30.64 1.45 -32.14
N ALA A 303 -31.29 1.53 -30.95
CA ALA A 303 -31.33 2.73 -30.13
C ALA A 303 -29.92 3.28 -30.00
N SER A 304 -29.74 4.46 -30.59
CA SER A 304 -28.58 5.32 -30.48
C SER A 304 -27.92 5.10 -29.14
N ALA A 305 -26.67 4.64 -29.14
CA ALA A 305 -25.83 4.56 -27.95
C ALA A 305 -26.13 5.80 -27.12
N VAL A 306 -26.74 5.64 -25.94
CA VAL A 306 -27.20 6.78 -25.14
C VAL A 306 -25.97 7.66 -24.97
N PRO A 307 -25.91 8.83 -25.65
CA PRO A 307 -24.70 9.60 -25.64
C PRO A 307 -24.56 10.06 -24.21
N VAL A 308 -23.54 9.55 -23.52
CA VAL A 308 -23.20 10.01 -22.17
C VAL A 308 -22.73 11.46 -22.35
N LYS A 309 -23.70 12.39 -22.38
CA LYS A 309 -23.48 13.80 -22.72
C LYS A 309 -22.44 14.44 -21.82
N HIS A 310 -22.35 13.98 -20.58
CA HIS A 310 -21.34 14.43 -19.65
C HIS A 310 -21.13 13.40 -18.53
N ARG A 311 -19.92 12.86 -18.38
CA ARG A 311 -19.47 12.34 -17.08
C ARG A 311 -18.94 13.53 -16.29
N LYS A 312 -19.58 13.87 -15.16
CA LYS A 312 -18.97 14.75 -14.17
C LYS A 312 -18.04 13.89 -13.32
N PHE A 313 -16.75 13.90 -13.64
CA PHE A 313 -15.74 13.35 -12.73
C PHE A 313 -15.84 14.13 -11.40
N GLY A 314 -15.74 13.43 -10.27
CA GLY A 314 -16.01 14.00 -8.96
C GLY A 314 -15.31 15.34 -8.73
N GLN A 315 -16.03 16.31 -8.18
CA GLN A 315 -15.47 17.63 -7.88
C GLN A 315 -14.41 17.49 -6.78
N PHE A 316 -13.19 17.94 -7.06
CA PHE A 316 -12.17 18.14 -6.04
C PHE A 316 -12.52 19.44 -5.31
N LEU A 317 -12.82 19.33 -4.02
CA LEU A 317 -12.97 20.50 -3.15
C LEU A 317 -11.58 20.94 -2.72
N GLU A 318 -11.09 22.05 -3.27
CA GLU A 318 -9.80 22.64 -2.93
C GLU A 318 -10.03 24.11 -2.48
N GLY A 319 -9.59 24.45 -1.27
CA GLY A 319 -9.73 25.80 -0.69
C GLY A 319 -9.73 25.80 0.85
N ASP A 320 -9.12 26.82 1.46
CA ASP A 320 -9.30 27.12 2.88
C ASP A 320 -10.66 27.81 3.06
N MET A 321 -11.59 27.15 3.75
CA MET A 321 -12.89 27.74 4.02
C MET A 321 -12.81 28.68 5.21
N ILE A 322 -12.59 29.97 4.94
CA ILE A 322 -13.14 31.02 5.79
C ILE A 322 -14.65 31.04 5.48
N PRO A 323 -15.55 30.86 6.46
CA PRO A 323 -16.98 30.98 6.24
C PRO A 323 -17.25 32.29 5.50
N LYS A 324 -18.03 32.27 4.40
CA LYS A 324 -18.39 33.51 3.69
C LYS A 324 -18.95 34.56 4.64
N ARG A 325 -19.61 34.13 5.72
CA ARG A 325 -20.09 35.00 6.79
C ARG A 325 -18.99 35.85 7.42
N GLU A 326 -17.78 35.31 7.61
CA GLU A 326 -16.65 36.06 8.17
C GLU A 326 -16.01 36.98 7.13
N VAL A 327 -15.92 36.56 5.87
CA VAL A 327 -15.43 37.41 4.78
C VAL A 327 -16.41 38.56 4.48
N GLU A 328 -17.71 38.28 4.51
CA GLU A 328 -18.80 39.24 4.36
C GLU A 328 -18.87 40.16 5.58
N LEU A 329 -18.74 39.66 6.81
CA LEU A 329 -18.63 40.50 8.02
C LEU A 329 -17.35 41.35 8.01
N GLN A 330 -16.24 40.85 7.49
CA GLN A 330 -15.01 41.63 7.33
C GLN A 330 -15.14 42.67 6.22
N ALA A 331 -15.84 42.35 5.12
CA ALA A 331 -16.13 43.30 4.05
C ALA A 331 -17.13 44.38 4.50
N GLU A 332 -18.17 44.00 5.26
CA GLU A 332 -19.11 44.94 5.88
C GLU A 332 -18.41 45.82 6.92
N LYS A 333 -17.54 45.24 7.76
CA LYS A 333 -16.70 46.01 8.69
C LYS A 333 -15.74 46.95 7.93
N ALA A 334 -15.12 46.48 6.84
CA ALA A 334 -14.25 47.32 6.01
C ALA A 334 -15.02 48.46 5.31
N HIS A 335 -16.32 48.27 5.04
CA HIS A 335 -17.20 49.30 4.48
C HIS A 335 -17.76 50.27 5.53
N THR A 336 -17.85 49.87 6.80
CA THR A 336 -18.34 50.72 7.91
C THR A 336 -17.22 51.47 8.63
N VAL A 337 -15.95 51.13 8.41
CA VAL A 337 -14.82 51.91 8.92
C VAL A 337 -14.63 53.14 8.03
N ASP A 338 -14.92 54.30 8.60
CA ASP A 338 -14.81 55.61 7.98
C ASP A 338 -13.38 55.81 7.40
N PRO A 339 -13.22 56.14 6.10
CA PRO A 339 -11.91 56.26 5.45
C PRO A 339 -10.94 57.23 6.14
N SER A 340 -11.49 58.18 6.92
CA SER A 340 -10.74 59.14 7.73
C SER A 340 -9.99 58.51 8.92
N MET A 341 -10.47 57.39 9.49
CA MET A 341 -9.77 56.65 10.54
C MET A 341 -8.65 55.74 9.99
N ILE A 342 -8.79 55.24 8.75
CA ILE A 342 -7.82 54.32 8.14
C ILE A 342 -6.49 55.03 7.82
N MET A 343 -6.49 56.34 7.63
CA MET A 343 -5.27 57.11 7.37
C MET A 343 -4.36 57.21 8.62
N GLY A 344 -4.95 57.26 9.82
CA GLY A 344 -4.21 57.28 11.09
C GLY A 344 -3.58 55.94 11.44
N GLU A 345 -4.32 54.83 11.28
CA GLU A 345 -3.80 53.48 11.56
C GLU A 345 -2.79 52.99 10.50
N ARG A 346 -2.90 53.42 9.24
CA ARG A 346 -1.88 53.10 8.23
C ARG A 346 -0.54 53.77 8.51
N MET A 347 -0.53 55.00 9.05
CA MET A 347 0.72 55.63 9.49
C MET A 347 1.31 54.95 10.74
N PHE A 348 0.46 54.54 11.69
CA PHE A 348 0.92 53.82 12.89
C PHE A 348 1.43 52.39 12.59
N SER A 349 0.80 51.67 11.66
CA SER A 349 1.26 50.31 11.30
C SER A 349 2.50 50.30 10.40
N GLN A 350 2.72 51.35 9.59
CA GLN A 350 4.00 51.51 8.87
C GLN A 350 5.16 51.81 9.83
N ALA A 351 4.93 52.59 10.90
CA ALA A 351 5.95 52.81 11.93
C ALA A 351 6.31 51.51 12.68
N HIS A 352 5.32 50.68 13.03
CA HIS A 352 5.57 49.38 13.66
C HIS A 352 6.22 48.35 12.72
N ARG A 353 5.91 48.36 11.41
CA ARG A 353 6.60 47.50 10.43
C ARG A 353 8.04 47.94 10.18
N ALA A 354 8.33 49.24 10.21
CA ALA A 354 9.71 49.73 10.13
C ALA A 354 10.52 49.33 11.39
N ALA A 355 9.91 49.37 12.58
CA ALA A 355 10.55 48.91 13.81
C ALA A 355 10.71 47.37 13.86
N GLY A 356 9.71 46.61 13.39
CA GLY A 356 9.78 45.14 13.32
C GLY A 356 10.76 44.61 12.26
N ALA A 357 10.93 45.31 11.14
CA ALA A 357 11.91 44.97 10.12
C ALA A 357 13.36 45.15 10.63
N ALA A 358 13.61 46.14 11.50
CA ALA A 358 14.92 46.33 12.12
C ALA A 358 15.27 45.23 13.15
N VAL A 359 14.26 44.66 13.84
CA VAL A 359 14.45 43.56 14.80
C VAL A 359 14.54 42.20 14.09
N GLY A 360 13.81 42.01 12.98
CA GLY A 360 13.85 40.78 12.17
C GLY A 360 15.16 40.56 11.41
N THR A 361 15.89 41.62 11.07
CA THR A 361 17.23 41.50 10.45
C THR A 361 18.34 41.10 11.43
N ALA A 362 18.08 41.05 12.74
CA ALA A 362 19.06 40.63 13.74
C ALA A 362 18.98 39.13 14.11
N VAL A 363 17.89 38.43 13.78
CA VAL A 363 17.64 37.04 14.25
C VAL A 363 17.57 36.02 13.11
N GLY A 364 17.79 36.44 11.86
CA GLY A 364 17.72 35.57 10.69
C GLY A 364 18.90 35.75 9.74
N MET A 365 20.15 35.69 10.23
CA MET A 365 21.28 35.48 9.31
C MET A 365 21.30 34.00 8.88
N PRO A 366 21.21 33.71 7.57
CA PRO A 366 21.42 32.36 7.08
C PRO A 366 22.88 31.96 7.29
N THR A 367 23.09 30.84 7.99
CA THR A 367 24.38 30.14 8.16
C THR A 367 25.02 29.65 6.84
N LYS A 368 24.50 30.06 5.68
CA LYS A 368 25.06 29.74 4.36
C LYS A 368 26.21 30.64 3.90
N LEU A 369 26.61 31.65 4.68
CA LEU A 369 27.78 32.49 4.39
C LEU A 369 29.06 32.10 5.15
N ALA A 370 29.01 31.16 6.10
CA ALA A 370 30.20 30.67 6.80
C ALA A 370 30.98 29.59 6.00
N GLY A 371 30.41 29.04 4.92
CA GLY A 371 31.04 27.97 4.13
C GLY A 371 32.07 28.44 3.08
N ASN A 372 32.13 29.73 2.74
CA ASN A 372 32.98 30.23 1.64
C ASN A 372 34.24 31.00 2.07
N VAL A 373 34.48 31.18 3.38
CA VAL A 373 35.73 31.82 3.87
C VAL A 373 36.85 30.81 4.11
N ALA A 374 36.53 29.54 4.36
CA ALA A 374 37.54 28.47 4.50
C ALA A 374 38.17 28.02 3.15
N GLY A 375 37.54 28.36 2.01
CA GLY A 375 38.04 28.04 0.67
C GLY A 375 39.10 28.99 0.12
N VAL A 376 39.19 30.22 0.65
CA VAL A 376 40.11 31.26 0.15
C VAL A 376 41.49 31.16 0.83
N PHE A 377 41.56 30.75 2.10
CA PHE A 377 42.86 30.57 2.79
C PHE A 377 43.66 29.34 2.32
N ARG A 378 43.02 28.33 1.70
CA ARG A 378 43.73 27.17 1.13
C ARG A 378 44.40 27.44 -0.21
N ARG A 379 44.08 28.55 -0.90
CA ARG A 379 44.63 28.87 -2.23
C ARG A 379 45.84 29.82 -2.18
N VAL A 380 46.11 30.46 -1.04
CA VAL A 380 47.30 31.30 -0.84
C VAL A 380 48.49 30.49 -0.30
N GLY A 381 48.26 29.42 0.47
CA GLY A 381 49.33 28.58 1.03
C GLY A 381 50.06 27.64 0.04
N ARG A 382 49.60 27.49 -1.20
CA ARG A 382 50.25 26.63 -2.22
C ARG A 382 51.15 27.37 -3.21
N LYS A 383 51.31 28.70 -3.10
CA LYS A 383 52.25 29.47 -3.92
C LYS A 383 53.58 29.78 -3.23
N ALA A 384 53.77 29.41 -1.96
CA ALA A 384 54.99 29.70 -1.20
C ALA A 384 55.96 28.50 -1.07
N LEU A 385 55.77 27.41 -1.84
CA LEU A 385 56.62 26.20 -1.79
C LEU A 385 57.13 25.78 -3.18
N LYS A 386 57.45 26.78 -4.01
CA LYS A 386 58.19 26.65 -5.27
C LYS A 386 59.13 27.84 -5.43
N MET A 387 59.99 28.06 -4.45
CA MET A 387 61.27 28.77 -4.59
C MET A 387 62.16 28.23 -3.46
N ASP A 388 62.78 27.09 -3.74
CA ASP A 388 64.17 26.72 -3.42
C ASP A 388 64.46 25.35 -4.04
#